data_AF-A0A146JZJ9-F1
#
_entry.id   AF-A0A146JZJ9-F1
#
_cell.length_a   1.000
_cell.length_b   1.000
_cell.length_c   1.000
_cell.angle_alpha   90.00
_cell.angle_beta   90.00
_cell.angle_gamma   90.00
#
_symmetry.space_group_name_H-M   'P 1'
#
loop_
_entity.id
_entity.type
_entity.pdbx_description
1 polymer ?
#
loop_
_entity_poly.entity_id
_entity_poly.type
_entity_poly.pdbx_seq_one_letter_code
_entity_poly.pdbx_strand_id
1 'polypeptide(L)'
;NHKLENEVITIANSVVPIMIKKTGEVFYLNDQFLEQILFTLDFDVITDAQYHKGKFYIHNFSEWKIFVVDAVTQQANCFNNIEVFNIYSQSAIVNNALFFISEENKLKYVDLATNYIHEKSYNCNFIWSFGNQLLLESNDDITIIDVKNEIEVIKVNLSIDGYNNFNNFGIQQIFNEEQVINIGTGKIFQLEMIERQQYYNKLFGATFYPEFADQQVSVYLQYLKQQIINDQYIQSLLQTNQLPSTSRKIILEANFEKLQNIIKINVFKFTKKYFRLKNSRQHTKHILQGLNKTVKQITQQFDTSE
;
A
#
# COMPACT_ATOMS: atom_id res chain seq x y z
N ASN A 1 -19.79 -9.44 -15.33
CA ASN A 1 -19.63 -9.52 -13.87
C ASN A 1 -18.56 -10.57 -13.54
N HIS A 2 -17.27 -10.19 -13.59
CA HIS A 2 -16.22 -11.04 -12.99
C HIS A 2 -16.06 -10.62 -11.53
N LYS A 3 -16.03 -11.60 -10.63
CA LYS A 3 -15.79 -11.40 -9.21
C LYS A 3 -14.51 -12.16 -8.90
N LEU A 4 -13.50 -11.48 -8.38
CA LEU A 4 -12.37 -12.18 -7.78
C LEU A 4 -12.90 -12.85 -6.52
N GLU A 5 -12.76 -14.17 -6.43
CA GLU A 5 -13.28 -14.95 -5.30
C GLU A 5 -12.45 -14.74 -4.04
N ASN A 6 -11.18 -14.34 -4.21
CA ASN A 6 -10.21 -14.16 -3.13
C ASN A 6 -9.88 -12.69 -2.88
N GLU A 7 -9.45 -12.39 -1.66
CA GLU A 7 -8.89 -11.09 -1.31
C GLU A 7 -7.56 -10.88 -2.07
N VAL A 8 -7.48 -9.73 -2.74
CA VAL A 8 -6.35 -9.38 -3.59
C VAL A 8 -5.66 -8.14 -3.07
N ILE A 9 -4.34 -8.21 -3.12
CA ILE A 9 -3.38 -7.25 -2.62
C ILE A 9 -2.65 -6.66 -3.84
N THR A 10 -2.32 -5.38 -3.81
CA THR A 10 -1.68 -4.71 -4.95
C THR A 10 -0.16 -4.78 -4.82
N ILE A 11 0.55 -4.93 -5.95
CA ILE A 11 1.98 -4.71 -5.99
C ILE A 11 2.23 -3.24 -6.38
N ALA A 12 2.70 -2.46 -5.41
CA ALA A 12 3.02 -1.05 -5.61
C ALA A 12 4.21 -0.88 -6.56
N ASN A 13 4.24 0.26 -7.27
CA ASN A 13 5.29 0.65 -8.20
C ASN A 13 5.49 -0.29 -9.40
N SER A 14 4.55 -1.20 -9.67
CA SER A 14 4.63 -2.08 -10.82
C SER A 14 4.14 -1.39 -12.10
N VAL A 15 4.82 -1.71 -13.21
CA VAL A 15 4.57 -1.16 -14.57
C VAL A 15 3.22 -1.58 -15.12
N VAL A 16 2.83 -2.80 -14.80
CA VAL A 16 1.47 -3.30 -14.98
C VAL A 16 0.92 -3.46 -13.58
N PRO A 17 -0.37 -3.25 -13.31
CA PRO A 17 -0.91 -3.48 -11.98
C PRO A 17 -0.95 -4.99 -11.71
N ILE A 18 0.21 -5.50 -11.29
CA ILE A 18 0.40 -6.85 -10.79
C ILE A 18 -0.23 -6.89 -9.41
N MET A 19 -0.84 -8.02 -9.12
CA MET A 19 -1.56 -8.29 -7.90
C MET A 19 -1.08 -9.61 -7.34
N ILE A 20 -1.30 -9.78 -6.04
CA ILE A 20 -1.00 -11.01 -5.33
C ILE A 20 -2.23 -11.46 -4.55
N LYS A 21 -2.60 -12.73 -4.68
CA LYS A 21 -3.63 -13.33 -3.83
C LYS A 21 -3.02 -13.72 -2.49
N LYS A 22 -3.84 -13.84 -1.45
CA LYS A 22 -3.37 -14.29 -0.13
C LYS A 22 -2.63 -15.62 -0.15
N THR A 23 -2.98 -16.50 -1.09
CA THR A 23 -2.36 -17.80 -1.33
C THR A 23 -0.98 -17.74 -1.99
N GLY A 24 -0.43 -16.54 -2.23
CA GLY A 24 0.87 -16.35 -2.88
C GLY A 24 0.84 -16.37 -4.41
N GLU A 25 -0.33 -16.50 -5.05
CA GLU A 25 -0.43 -16.41 -6.52
C GLU A 25 -0.20 -14.96 -6.99
N VAL A 26 0.84 -14.74 -7.78
CA VAL A 26 1.16 -13.45 -8.40
C VAL A 26 0.62 -13.42 -9.82
N PHE A 27 -0.19 -12.41 -10.15
CA PHE A 27 -0.92 -12.36 -11.41
C PHE A 27 -1.18 -10.93 -11.89
N TYR A 28 -1.59 -10.80 -13.15
CA TYR A 28 -2.16 -9.56 -13.69
C TYR A 28 -3.46 -9.85 -14.44
N LEU A 29 -4.20 -8.81 -14.81
CA LEU A 29 -5.40 -8.92 -15.64
C LEU A 29 -5.07 -8.50 -17.07
N ASN A 30 -5.38 -9.35 -18.03
CA ASN A 30 -5.19 -9.02 -19.45
C ASN A 30 -6.23 -7.99 -19.94
N ASP A 31 -6.20 -7.68 -21.24
CA ASP A 31 -7.07 -6.65 -21.80
C ASP A 31 -8.57 -7.00 -21.74
N GLN A 32 -8.89 -8.29 -21.59
CA GLN A 32 -10.23 -8.85 -21.40
C GLN A 32 -10.60 -9.05 -19.92
N PHE A 33 -9.78 -8.56 -18.98
CA PHE A 33 -9.93 -8.76 -17.53
C PHE A 33 -9.88 -10.23 -17.09
N LEU A 34 -9.14 -11.07 -17.82
CA LEU A 34 -8.86 -12.44 -17.40
C LEU A 34 -7.56 -12.48 -16.61
N GLU A 35 -7.56 -13.26 -15.53
CA GLU A 35 -6.36 -13.51 -14.71
C GLU A 35 -5.28 -14.22 -15.53
N GLN A 36 -4.05 -13.73 -15.41
CA GLN A 36 -2.85 -14.32 -15.99
C GLN A 36 -1.84 -14.52 -14.86
N ILE A 37 -1.68 -15.77 -14.42
CA ILE A 37 -0.74 -16.14 -13.37
C ILE A 37 0.69 -16.02 -13.90
N LEU A 38 1.55 -15.31 -13.17
CA LEU A 38 2.97 -15.15 -13.48
C LEU A 38 3.79 -16.25 -12.79
N PHE A 39 3.57 -16.42 -11.49
CA PHE A 39 4.22 -17.42 -10.64
C PHE A 39 3.46 -17.52 -9.31
N THR A 40 3.84 -18.50 -8.48
CA THR A 40 3.25 -18.73 -7.16
C THR A 40 4.35 -18.77 -6.11
N LEU A 41 4.14 -18.06 -5.00
CA LEU A 41 5.02 -18.11 -3.83
C LEU A 41 4.76 -19.37 -3.01
N ASP A 42 5.78 -19.80 -2.27
CA ASP A 42 5.71 -20.90 -1.32
C ASP A 42 5.24 -20.47 0.09
N PHE A 43 4.80 -19.22 0.24
CA PHE A 43 4.26 -18.68 1.47
C PHE A 43 3.04 -17.76 1.24
N ASP A 44 2.21 -17.63 2.28
CA ASP A 44 1.04 -16.77 2.27
C ASP A 44 1.40 -15.29 2.41
N VAL A 45 0.61 -14.42 1.78
CA VAL A 45 0.82 -12.97 1.77
C VAL A 45 -0.38 -12.24 2.34
N ILE A 46 -0.12 -11.28 3.23
CA ILE A 46 -1.17 -10.50 3.91
C ILE A 46 -1.05 -8.99 3.72
N THR A 47 0.04 -8.51 3.10
CA THR A 47 0.31 -7.09 2.84
C THR A 47 0.72 -6.82 1.40
N ASP A 48 0.56 -5.56 0.99
CA ASP A 48 1.03 -5.06 -0.31
C ASP A 48 2.53 -5.33 -0.50
N ALA A 49 2.87 -5.84 -1.68
CA ALA A 49 4.25 -6.03 -2.09
C ALA A 49 4.78 -4.75 -2.76
N GLN A 50 6.09 -4.55 -2.71
CA GLN A 50 6.76 -3.41 -3.35
C GLN A 50 7.62 -3.92 -4.52
N TYR A 51 7.42 -3.36 -5.70
CA TYR A 51 8.25 -3.67 -6.87
C TYR A 51 9.46 -2.75 -6.99
N HIS A 52 10.63 -3.32 -7.30
CA HIS A 52 11.81 -2.56 -7.70
C HIS A 52 12.75 -3.38 -8.59
N LYS A 53 13.00 -2.93 -9.84
CA LYS A 53 14.04 -3.47 -10.74
C LYS A 53 14.03 -5.00 -10.87
N GLY A 54 12.86 -5.56 -11.16
CA GLY A 54 12.69 -7.01 -11.32
C GLY A 54 12.65 -7.79 -10.01
N LYS A 55 12.49 -7.12 -8.87
CA LYS A 55 12.35 -7.76 -7.55
C LYS A 55 11.04 -7.36 -6.88
N PHE A 56 10.44 -8.30 -6.17
CA PHE A 56 9.26 -8.08 -5.35
C PHE A 56 9.66 -8.20 -3.88
N TYR A 57 9.45 -7.15 -3.11
CA TYR A 57 9.69 -7.11 -1.68
C TYR A 57 8.38 -7.32 -0.95
N ILE A 58 8.30 -8.38 -0.16
CA ILE A 58 7.06 -8.91 0.39
C ILE A 58 7.29 -9.16 1.87
N HIS A 59 6.40 -8.66 2.73
CA HIS A 59 6.43 -8.99 4.14
C HIS A 59 5.84 -10.38 4.36
N ASN A 60 6.66 -11.29 4.89
CA ASN A 60 6.24 -12.60 5.37
C ASN A 60 5.75 -12.50 6.82
N PHE A 61 4.48 -12.82 7.03
CA PHE A 61 3.84 -12.71 8.34
C PHE A 61 4.32 -13.74 9.36
N SER A 62 4.57 -14.98 8.91
CA SER A 62 4.99 -16.06 9.78
C SER A 62 6.36 -15.77 10.41
N GLU A 63 7.23 -15.09 9.68
CA GLU A 63 8.59 -14.78 10.10
C GLU A 63 8.80 -13.31 10.51
N TRP A 64 7.80 -12.45 10.34
CA TRP A 64 7.89 -10.99 10.56
C TRP A 64 9.05 -10.33 9.82
N LYS A 65 9.36 -10.81 8.62
CA LYS A 65 10.53 -10.40 7.83
C LYS A 65 10.17 -9.99 6.42
N ILE A 66 11.02 -9.15 5.83
CA ILE A 66 10.92 -8.81 4.41
C ILE A 66 11.63 -9.89 3.59
N PHE A 67 10.91 -10.50 2.67
CA PHE A 67 11.44 -11.40 1.64
C PHE A 67 11.56 -10.65 0.32
N VAL A 68 12.59 -10.99 -0.44
CA VAL A 68 12.78 -10.51 -1.81
C VAL A 68 12.65 -11.68 -2.78
N VAL A 69 11.76 -11.54 -3.75
CA VAL A 69 11.53 -12.51 -4.81
C VAL A 69 12.07 -11.94 -6.10
N ASP A 70 13.02 -12.64 -6.71
CA ASP A 70 13.56 -12.26 -8.01
C ASP A 70 12.60 -12.71 -9.11
N ALA A 71 12.14 -11.78 -9.95
CA ALA A 71 11.10 -12.03 -10.95
C ALA A 71 11.57 -12.94 -12.09
N VAL A 72 12.89 -13.04 -12.33
CA VAL A 72 13.47 -13.87 -13.40
C VAL A 72 13.62 -15.30 -12.93
N THR A 73 14.25 -15.48 -11.77
CA THR A 73 14.58 -16.80 -11.21
C THR A 73 13.45 -17.38 -10.36
N GLN A 74 12.50 -16.54 -9.94
CA GLN A 74 11.39 -16.87 -9.04
C GLN A 74 11.85 -17.35 -7.66
N GLN A 75 13.12 -17.10 -7.30
CA GLN A 75 13.66 -17.47 -6.00
C GLN A 75 13.34 -16.39 -4.96
N ALA A 76 12.83 -16.83 -3.81
CA ALA A 76 12.58 -16.00 -2.64
C ALA A 76 13.73 -16.13 -1.63
N ASN A 77 14.19 -15.00 -1.09
CA ASN A 77 15.22 -14.96 -0.04
C ASN A 77 14.84 -13.95 1.03
N CYS A 78 15.22 -14.19 2.28
CA CYS A 78 15.09 -13.19 3.33
C CYS A 78 16.00 -11.98 3.02
N PHE A 79 15.45 -10.77 3.06
CA PHE A 79 16.15 -9.53 2.75
C PHE A 79 16.72 -8.88 4.02
N ASN A 80 18.06 -8.85 4.12
CA ASN A 80 18.82 -8.16 5.17
C ASN A 80 18.43 -8.47 6.63
N ASN A 81 17.73 -9.59 6.89
CA ASN A 81 17.14 -9.91 8.20
C ASN A 81 16.34 -8.74 8.80
N ILE A 82 15.69 -7.93 7.97
CA ILE A 82 14.87 -6.81 8.45
C ILE A 82 13.60 -7.37 9.06
N GLU A 83 13.41 -7.09 10.34
CA GLU A 83 12.21 -7.46 11.09
C GLU A 83 11.20 -6.29 11.09
N VAL A 84 9.93 -6.61 10.88
CA VAL A 84 8.81 -5.67 10.77
C VAL A 84 7.66 -6.18 11.63
N PHE A 85 7.31 -5.43 12.69
CA PHE A 85 6.55 -5.95 13.84
C PHE A 85 5.05 -5.73 13.77
N ASN A 86 4.56 -5.27 12.63
CA ASN A 86 3.15 -4.99 12.43
C ASN A 86 2.71 -5.44 11.04
N ILE A 87 1.47 -5.91 10.99
CA ILE A 87 0.84 -6.50 9.82
C ILE A 87 0.43 -5.48 8.76
N TYR A 88 0.51 -4.17 9.02
CA TYR A 88 0.05 -3.16 8.08
C TYR A 88 1.11 -2.10 7.80
N SER A 89 1.38 -1.88 6.51
CA SER A 89 2.17 -0.79 5.91
C SER A 89 3.42 -0.36 6.71
N GLN A 90 4.32 -1.31 6.92
CA GLN A 90 5.58 -1.10 7.65
C GLN A 90 6.78 -0.85 6.73
N SER A 91 6.60 -0.95 5.42
CA SER A 91 7.65 -0.68 4.45
C SER A 91 7.10 -0.11 3.16
N ALA A 92 7.92 0.69 2.49
CA ALA A 92 7.63 1.24 1.18
C ALA A 92 8.92 1.43 0.40
N ILE A 93 8.85 1.23 -0.92
CA ILE A 93 9.98 1.56 -1.80
C ILE A 93 9.68 2.87 -2.51
N VAL A 94 10.63 3.81 -2.40
CA VAL A 94 10.61 5.05 -3.17
C VAL A 94 12.00 5.24 -3.77
N ASN A 95 12.04 5.39 -5.10
CA ASN A 95 13.30 5.43 -5.85
C ASN A 95 14.16 4.17 -5.60
N ASN A 96 15.42 4.32 -5.20
CA ASN A 96 16.33 3.21 -4.86
C ASN A 96 16.40 2.96 -3.34
N ALA A 97 15.41 3.38 -2.56
CA ALA A 97 15.42 3.20 -1.11
C ALA A 97 14.19 2.40 -0.64
N LEU A 98 14.43 1.36 0.14
CA LEU A 98 13.40 0.65 0.89
C LEU A 98 13.33 1.24 2.28
N PHE A 99 12.27 1.99 2.54
CA PHE A 99 11.97 2.54 3.86
C PHE A 99 11.23 1.50 4.69
N PHE A 100 11.55 1.41 5.97
CA PHE A 100 10.89 0.52 6.91
C PHE A 100 10.90 1.09 8.33
N ILE A 101 9.99 0.60 9.16
CA ILE A 101 9.88 0.97 10.57
C ILE A 101 10.60 -0.10 11.40
N SER A 102 11.56 0.31 12.22
CA SER A 102 12.22 -0.59 13.18
C SER A 102 11.37 -0.83 14.43
N GLU A 103 11.75 -1.80 15.27
CA GLU A 103 11.14 -2.07 16.59
C GLU A 103 10.93 -0.83 17.47
N GLU A 104 11.84 0.13 17.39
CA GLU A 104 11.79 1.38 18.15
C GLU A 104 10.84 2.43 17.55
N ASN A 105 10.00 2.06 16.58
CA ASN A 105 9.16 2.95 15.76
C ASN A 105 9.94 4.04 15.01
N LYS A 106 11.23 3.82 14.76
CA LYS A 106 12.06 4.73 13.96
C LYS A 106 12.01 4.40 12.48
N LEU A 107 11.96 5.43 11.64
CA LEU A 107 12.11 5.31 10.21
C LEU A 107 13.56 5.02 9.85
N LYS A 108 13.78 3.87 9.20
CA LYS A 108 15.06 3.50 8.59
C LYS A 108 14.87 3.31 7.10
N TYR A 109 15.96 3.34 6.35
CA TYR A 109 15.92 2.92 4.95
C TYR A 109 17.17 2.15 4.56
N VAL A 110 17.00 1.24 3.60
CA VAL A 110 18.10 0.55 2.93
C VAL A 110 18.27 1.16 1.55
N ASP A 111 19.47 1.61 1.22
CA ASP A 111 19.83 1.91 -0.16
C ASP A 111 19.92 0.58 -0.93
N LEU A 112 19.02 0.36 -1.88
CA LEU A 112 18.89 -0.89 -2.64
C LEU A 112 20.03 -1.13 -3.64
N ALA A 113 20.85 -0.12 -3.92
CA ALA A 113 22.03 -0.27 -4.77
C ALA A 113 23.25 -0.73 -3.97
N THR A 114 23.39 -0.24 -2.72
CA THR A 114 24.57 -0.50 -1.88
C THR A 114 24.31 -1.46 -0.72
N ASN A 115 23.04 -1.75 -0.42
CA ASN A 115 22.55 -2.47 0.76
C ASN A 115 22.92 -1.83 2.11
N TYR A 116 23.36 -0.58 2.15
CA TYR A 116 23.60 0.12 3.42
C TYR A 116 22.29 0.57 4.07
N ILE A 117 22.21 0.37 5.39
CA ILE A 117 21.08 0.79 6.22
C ILE A 117 21.40 2.14 6.84
N HIS A 118 20.45 3.06 6.74
CA HIS A 118 20.51 4.40 7.29
C HIS A 118 19.31 4.63 8.21
N GLU A 119 19.52 5.41 9.28
CA GLU A 119 18.47 5.87 10.18
C GLU A 119 18.07 7.30 9.82
N LYS A 120 16.76 7.59 9.82
CA LYS A 120 16.21 8.94 9.71
C LYS A 120 15.70 9.37 11.09
N SER A 121 15.57 10.68 11.30
CA SER A 121 15.15 11.27 12.58
C SER A 121 13.64 11.20 12.85
N TYR A 122 12.88 10.44 12.06
CA TYR A 122 11.43 10.37 12.17
C TYR A 122 11.01 9.16 12.98
N ASN A 123 10.05 9.36 13.89
CA ASN A 123 9.31 8.28 14.53
C ASN A 123 7.97 8.12 13.83
N CYS A 124 7.59 6.90 13.51
CA CYS A 124 6.35 6.59 12.82
C CYS A 124 5.89 5.16 13.14
N ASN A 125 4.59 4.97 13.13
CA ASN A 125 3.92 3.68 13.29
C ASN A 125 3.52 3.08 11.94
N PHE A 126 3.32 3.90 10.91
CA PHE A 126 2.99 3.47 9.55
C PHE A 126 3.71 4.30 8.49
N ILE A 127 4.02 3.65 7.36
CA ILE A 127 4.62 4.28 6.18
C ILE A 127 3.73 3.97 4.99
N TRP A 128 3.38 5.00 4.24
CA TRP A 128 2.65 4.91 2.99
C TRP A 128 3.45 5.64 1.90
N SER A 129 3.39 5.18 0.65
CA SER A 129 4.08 5.86 -0.45
C SER A 129 3.14 6.20 -1.60
N PHE A 130 3.50 7.26 -2.32
CA PHE A 130 2.93 7.57 -3.62
C PHE A 130 3.91 8.40 -4.44
N GLY A 131 4.34 7.86 -5.58
CA GLY A 131 5.37 8.49 -6.40
C GLY A 131 6.66 8.69 -5.61
N ASN A 132 7.13 9.95 -5.54
CA ASN A 132 8.35 10.31 -4.77
C ASN A 132 8.07 10.64 -3.30
N GLN A 133 6.81 10.57 -2.85
CA GLN A 133 6.44 10.98 -1.51
C GLN A 133 6.24 9.78 -0.59
N LEU A 134 6.62 9.99 0.67
CA LEU A 134 6.29 9.15 1.81
C LEU A 134 5.37 9.90 2.74
N LEU A 135 4.29 9.25 3.13
CA LEU A 135 3.46 9.67 4.25
C LEU A 135 3.82 8.80 5.46
N LEU A 136 4.16 9.46 6.56
CA LEU A 136 4.50 8.89 7.84
C LEU A 136 3.38 9.20 8.82
N GLU A 137 2.83 8.19 9.48
CA GLU A 137 1.82 8.35 10.53
C GLU A 137 2.42 7.98 11.87
N SER A 138 2.32 8.86 12.85
CA SER A 138 2.56 8.57 14.27
C SER A 138 1.26 8.77 15.06
N ASN A 139 1.30 8.57 16.38
CA ASN A 139 0.12 8.81 17.22
C ASN A 139 -0.33 10.28 17.21
N ASP A 140 0.61 11.21 17.01
CA ASP A 140 0.40 12.65 17.23
C ASP A 140 0.62 13.51 15.98
N ASP A 141 1.22 12.96 14.94
CA ASP A 141 1.47 13.67 13.70
C ASP A 141 1.36 12.82 12.44
N ILE A 142 1.03 13.50 11.34
CA ILE A 142 1.15 12.98 9.98
C ILE A 142 2.14 13.88 9.26
N THR A 143 3.17 13.27 8.68
CA THR A 143 4.21 13.99 7.94
C THR A 143 4.31 13.43 6.52
N ILE A 144 4.33 14.31 5.51
CA ILE A 144 4.63 13.95 4.12
C ILE A 144 6.01 14.47 3.77
N ILE A 145 6.86 13.59 3.28
CA ILE A 145 8.24 13.88 2.87
C ILE A 145 8.37 13.61 1.37
N ASP A 146 8.95 14.54 0.62
CA ASP A 146 9.44 14.28 -0.73
C ASP A 146 10.84 13.68 -0.64
N VAL A 147 10.94 12.39 -0.92
CA VAL A 147 12.19 11.62 -0.83
C VAL A 147 13.22 12.11 -1.85
N LYS A 148 12.78 12.60 -3.01
CA LYS A 148 13.72 13.03 -4.07
C LYS A 148 14.51 14.25 -3.64
N ASN A 149 13.85 15.19 -2.98
CA ASN A 149 14.44 16.45 -2.54
C ASN A 149 14.82 16.45 -1.06
N GLU A 150 14.48 15.37 -0.32
CA GLU A 150 14.61 15.24 1.13
C GLU A 150 13.97 16.39 1.92
N ILE A 151 12.85 16.92 1.40
CA ILE A 151 12.13 18.03 2.04
C ILE A 151 10.84 17.53 2.68
N GLU A 152 10.55 18.04 3.88
CA GLU A 152 9.22 17.95 4.46
C GLU A 152 8.27 18.79 3.58
N VAL A 153 7.25 18.14 3.03
CA VAL A 153 6.23 18.78 2.19
C VAL A 153 5.13 19.32 3.07
N ILE A 154 4.70 18.52 4.05
CA ILE A 154 3.63 18.85 5.00
C ILE A 154 3.89 18.16 6.33
N LYS A 155 3.58 18.87 7.41
CA LYS A 155 3.38 18.30 8.74
C LYS A 155 2.04 18.76 9.31
N VAL A 156 1.22 17.80 9.73
CA VAL A 156 -0.06 18.06 10.40
C VAL A 156 -0.01 17.41 11.77
N ASN A 157 -0.12 18.23 12.81
CA ASN A 157 -0.24 17.75 14.18
C ASN A 157 -1.71 17.38 14.40
N LEU A 158 -2.01 16.09 14.37
CA LEU A 158 -3.35 15.56 14.55
C LEU A 158 -3.22 14.24 15.31
N SER A 159 -3.94 14.13 16.42
CA SER A 159 -3.97 12.89 17.19
C SER A 159 -4.80 11.87 16.43
N ILE A 160 -4.17 10.77 16.03
CA ILE A 160 -4.82 9.72 15.25
C ILE A 160 -5.18 8.56 16.17
N ASP A 161 -6.48 8.43 16.48
CA ASP A 161 -6.98 7.42 17.42
C ASP A 161 -7.34 6.08 16.73
N GLY A 162 -6.39 5.58 15.93
CA GLY A 162 -6.45 4.34 15.15
C GLY A 162 -6.02 4.53 13.69
N TYR A 163 -6.03 3.46 12.89
CA TYR A 163 -5.39 3.48 11.58
C TYR A 163 -6.27 2.82 10.51
N ASN A 164 -6.21 3.33 9.28
CA ASN A 164 -6.95 2.78 8.14
C ASN A 164 -6.00 2.05 7.19
N ASN A 165 -6.43 0.88 6.74
CA ASN A 165 -5.64 -0.03 5.91
C ASN A 165 -5.70 0.32 4.41
N PHE A 166 -5.91 1.59 4.05
CA PHE A 166 -6.36 1.96 2.70
C PHE A 166 -5.61 3.15 2.10
N ASN A 167 -4.29 3.06 1.92
CA ASN A 167 -3.68 3.87 0.86
C ASN A 167 -4.07 3.26 -0.47
N ASN A 168 -4.90 3.97 -1.21
CA ASN A 168 -5.16 3.61 -2.59
C ASN A 168 -4.76 4.78 -3.47
N PHE A 169 -3.73 4.55 -4.27
CA PHE A 169 -3.31 5.50 -5.29
C PHE A 169 -2.96 6.89 -4.75
N GLY A 170 -2.29 6.94 -3.60
CA GLY A 170 -1.87 8.19 -2.97
C GLY A 170 -2.97 8.92 -2.22
N ILE A 171 -4.09 8.26 -1.92
CA ILE A 171 -5.14 8.77 -1.04
C ILE A 171 -5.14 7.92 0.23
N GLN A 172 -4.88 8.56 1.36
CA GLN A 172 -4.89 7.93 2.69
C GLN A 172 -6.04 8.52 3.51
N GLN A 173 -6.89 7.65 4.07
CA GLN A 173 -7.98 8.10 4.93
C GLN A 173 -7.46 8.33 6.35
N ILE A 174 -7.71 9.52 6.89
CA ILE A 174 -7.43 9.81 8.30
C ILE A 174 -8.47 9.03 9.13
N PHE A 175 -8.00 8.19 10.04
CA PHE A 175 -8.88 7.34 10.82
C PHE A 175 -9.79 8.17 11.73
N ASN A 176 -11.06 7.76 11.88
CA ASN A 176 -12.12 8.45 12.63
C ASN A 176 -12.51 9.85 12.15
N GLU A 177 -11.76 10.44 11.24
CA GLU A 177 -12.10 11.69 10.59
C GLU A 177 -12.85 11.42 9.28
N GLU A 178 -13.75 12.33 8.95
CA GLU A 178 -14.38 12.37 7.63
C GLU A 178 -13.44 13.04 6.62
N GLN A 179 -12.16 12.67 6.64
CA GLN A 179 -11.09 13.33 5.89
C GLN A 179 -10.15 12.34 5.22
N VAL A 180 -9.60 12.76 4.09
CA VAL A 180 -8.53 12.06 3.37
C VAL A 180 -7.38 13.02 3.08
N ILE A 181 -6.19 12.46 3.04
CA ILE A 181 -4.97 13.13 2.63
C ILE A 181 -4.60 12.63 1.24
N ASN A 182 -4.41 13.56 0.33
CA ASN A 182 -3.78 13.29 -0.95
C ASN A 182 -2.27 13.38 -0.77
N ILE A 183 -1.58 12.25 -0.71
CA ILE A 183 -0.13 12.14 -0.54
C ILE A 183 0.59 12.93 -1.65
N GLY A 184 0.13 12.77 -2.90
CA GLY A 184 0.61 13.46 -4.11
C GLY A 184 0.76 14.98 -3.97
N THR A 185 -0.24 15.62 -3.38
CA THR A 185 -0.36 17.09 -3.29
C THR A 185 -0.21 17.62 -1.87
N GLY A 186 -0.22 16.73 -0.88
CA GLY A 186 -0.34 17.04 0.53
C GLY A 186 -1.70 17.59 1.00
N LYS A 187 -2.65 17.83 0.09
CA LYS A 187 -3.92 18.46 0.46
C LYS A 187 -4.81 17.51 1.26
N ILE A 188 -5.51 18.08 2.25
CA ILE A 188 -6.55 17.39 3.02
C ILE A 188 -7.91 17.77 2.46
N PHE A 189 -8.77 16.77 2.29
CA PHE A 189 -10.13 16.93 1.77
C PHE A 189 -11.14 16.25 2.69
N GLN A 190 -12.35 16.79 2.74
CA GLN A 190 -13.48 16.10 3.34
C GLN A 190 -13.86 14.88 2.49
N LEU A 191 -14.13 13.76 3.14
CA LEU A 191 -14.55 12.51 2.50
C LEU A 191 -15.99 12.18 2.90
N GLU A 192 -16.85 12.02 1.90
CA GLU A 192 -18.22 11.54 2.12
C GLU A 192 -18.21 10.10 2.67
N MET A 193 -19.02 9.86 3.70
CA MET A 193 -18.98 8.68 4.53
C MET A 193 -19.86 7.52 4.01
N ILE A 194 -19.60 7.11 2.76
CA ILE A 194 -20.32 6.06 2.02
C ILE A 194 -19.54 4.73 1.96
N GLU A 195 -20.27 3.61 1.76
CA GLU A 195 -19.65 2.33 1.41
C GLU A 195 -19.05 2.41 0.01
N ARG A 196 -17.75 2.13 -0.11
CA ARG A 196 -17.03 2.15 -1.39
C ARG A 196 -16.72 0.73 -1.83
N GLN A 197 -16.95 0.46 -3.11
CA GLN A 197 -16.48 -0.76 -3.78
C GLN A 197 -15.05 -0.53 -4.25
N GLN A 198 -14.25 -1.59 -4.33
CA GLN A 198 -12.90 -1.50 -4.89
C GLN A 198 -12.98 -1.49 -6.42
N TYR A 199 -12.25 -0.61 -7.07
CA TYR A 199 -12.19 -0.43 -8.51
C TYR A 199 -10.81 -0.80 -9.00
N TYR A 200 -10.72 -1.55 -10.09
CA TYR A 200 -9.46 -1.79 -10.78
C TYR A 200 -9.36 -0.95 -12.02
N ASN A 201 -8.20 -0.34 -12.19
CA ASN A 201 -7.81 0.35 -13.38
C ASN A 201 -6.51 -0.23 -13.92
N LYS A 202 -6.42 -0.39 -15.23
CA LYS A 202 -5.24 -0.94 -15.92
C LYS A 202 -3.96 -0.11 -15.75
N LEU A 203 -4.05 1.11 -15.22
CA LEU A 203 -2.91 2.02 -14.99
C LEU A 203 -2.45 2.06 -13.54
N PHE A 204 -3.38 2.03 -12.60
CA PHE A 204 -3.07 2.26 -11.19
C PHE A 204 -3.48 1.12 -10.25
N GLY A 205 -4.02 0.04 -10.80
CA GLY A 205 -4.42 -1.13 -10.02
C GLY A 205 -5.71 -0.91 -9.25
N ALA A 206 -5.80 -1.52 -8.07
CA ALA A 206 -7.00 -1.51 -7.26
C ALA A 206 -7.06 -0.24 -6.39
N THR A 207 -8.21 0.45 -6.38
CA THR A 207 -8.47 1.62 -5.54
C THR A 207 -9.88 1.65 -4.99
N PHE A 208 -10.07 2.22 -3.80
CA PHE A 208 -11.40 2.56 -3.29
C PHE A 208 -11.85 3.97 -3.69
N TYR A 209 -10.95 4.81 -4.22
CA TYR A 209 -11.24 6.22 -4.49
C TYR A 209 -11.02 6.60 -5.96
N PRO A 210 -11.81 6.05 -6.90
CA PRO A 210 -11.70 6.37 -8.32
C PRO A 210 -11.91 7.87 -8.62
N GLU A 211 -12.61 8.60 -7.75
CA GLU A 211 -12.87 10.04 -7.88
C GLU A 211 -11.59 10.91 -7.84
N PHE A 212 -10.50 10.43 -7.22
CA PHE A 212 -9.22 11.15 -7.22
C PHE A 212 -8.24 10.67 -8.31
N ALA A 213 -8.62 9.66 -9.10
CA ALA A 213 -7.74 9.04 -10.08
C ALA A 213 -7.19 10.06 -11.10
N ASP A 214 -8.04 10.96 -11.59
CA ASP A 214 -7.64 11.97 -12.58
C ASP A 214 -6.56 12.93 -12.06
N GLN A 215 -6.57 13.23 -10.76
CA GLN A 215 -5.56 14.10 -10.13
C GLN A 215 -4.22 13.38 -9.96
N GLN A 216 -4.26 12.09 -9.65
CA GLN A 216 -3.10 11.29 -9.25
C GLN A 216 -2.40 10.63 -10.43
N VAL A 217 -3.14 10.32 -11.49
CA VAL A 217 -2.65 9.53 -12.62
C VAL A 217 -1.48 10.14 -13.37
N SER A 218 -1.49 11.46 -13.56
CA SER A 218 -0.40 12.14 -14.27
C SER A 218 0.90 12.05 -13.46
N VAL A 219 0.83 12.31 -12.16
CA VAL A 219 1.96 12.23 -11.22
C VAL A 219 2.49 10.80 -11.14
N TYR A 220 1.61 9.82 -11.00
CA TYR A 220 2.01 8.41 -10.92
C TYR A 220 2.64 7.90 -12.21
N LEU A 221 2.07 8.22 -13.38
CA LEU A 221 2.63 7.81 -14.67
C LEU A 221 4.00 8.45 -14.92
N GLN A 222 4.20 9.71 -14.52
CA GLN A 222 5.52 10.35 -14.57
C GLN A 222 6.54 9.60 -13.74
N TYR A 223 6.16 9.25 -12.50
CA TYR A 223 7.00 8.47 -11.61
C TYR A 223 7.33 7.10 -12.21
N LEU A 224 6.32 6.33 -12.64
CA LEU A 224 6.54 5.02 -13.26
C LEU A 224 7.45 5.10 -14.48
N LYS A 225 7.26 6.09 -15.35
CA LYS A 225 8.11 6.29 -16.53
C LYS A 225 9.58 6.48 -16.14
N GLN A 226 9.86 7.23 -15.07
CA GLN A 226 11.22 7.41 -14.56
C GLN A 226 11.81 6.11 -14.01
N GLN A 227 11.02 5.31 -13.29
CA GLN A 227 11.48 4.01 -12.78
C GLN A 227 11.79 3.02 -13.92
N ILE A 228 10.93 2.97 -14.93
CA ILE A 228 10.99 1.98 -16.03
C ILE A 228 12.17 2.19 -16.97
N ILE A 229 12.56 3.44 -17.24
CA ILE A 229 13.63 3.75 -18.20
C ILE A 229 14.93 3.01 -17.84
N ASN A 230 15.17 2.77 -16.54
CA ASN A 230 16.39 2.13 -16.05
C ASN A 230 16.15 0.71 -15.51
N ASP A 231 14.98 0.12 -15.76
CA ASP A 231 14.62 -1.21 -15.27
C ASP A 231 14.85 -2.29 -16.33
N GLN A 232 15.98 -2.99 -16.25
CA GLN A 232 16.38 -3.99 -17.25
C GLN A 232 15.39 -5.15 -17.37
N TYR A 233 14.77 -5.58 -16.28
CA TYR A 233 13.78 -6.66 -16.30
C TYR A 233 12.53 -6.23 -17.05
N ILE A 234 12.04 -5.01 -16.77
CA ILE A 234 10.91 -4.48 -17.54
C ILE A 234 11.31 -4.31 -19.01
N GLN A 235 12.49 -3.76 -19.30
CA GLN A 235 12.93 -3.61 -20.69
C GLN A 235 12.97 -4.96 -21.44
N SER A 236 13.37 -6.05 -20.78
CA SER A 236 13.35 -7.39 -21.41
C SER A 236 11.91 -7.90 -21.62
N LEU A 237 11.01 -7.75 -20.64
CA LEU A 237 9.60 -8.10 -20.79
C LEU A 237 8.90 -7.30 -21.90
N LEU A 238 9.28 -6.03 -22.08
CA LEU A 238 8.78 -5.17 -23.15
C LEU A 238 9.27 -5.64 -24.52
N GLN A 239 10.44 -6.27 -24.63
CA GLN A 239 10.94 -6.82 -25.88
C GLN A 239 10.26 -8.14 -26.25
N THR A 240 9.82 -8.94 -25.27
CA THR A 240 9.24 -10.28 -25.47
C THR A 240 7.72 -10.29 -25.66
N ASN A 241 7.04 -9.12 -25.63
CA ASN A 241 5.58 -8.99 -25.70
C ASN A 241 4.81 -9.78 -24.61
N GLN A 242 5.44 -10.06 -23.47
CA GLN A 242 4.83 -10.79 -22.37
C GLN A 242 3.93 -9.92 -21.47
N LEU A 243 3.95 -8.59 -21.67
CA LEU A 243 3.11 -7.65 -20.94
C LEU A 243 1.95 -7.12 -21.83
N PRO A 244 0.79 -6.77 -21.24
CA PRO A 244 -0.31 -6.13 -21.94
C PRO A 244 0.15 -4.91 -22.76
N SER A 245 -0.11 -4.96 -24.07
CA SER A 245 0.31 -3.91 -25.01
C SER A 245 -0.28 -2.54 -24.66
N THR A 246 -1.51 -2.51 -24.15
CA THR A 246 -2.25 -1.29 -23.82
C THR A 246 -1.61 -0.53 -22.65
N SER A 247 -1.31 -1.19 -21.53
CA SER A 247 -0.67 -0.54 -20.37
C SER A 247 0.74 -0.04 -20.70
N ARG A 248 1.52 -0.85 -21.44
CA ARG A 248 2.82 -0.46 -22.00
C ARG A 248 2.72 0.81 -22.84
N LYS A 249 1.80 0.82 -23.80
CA LYS A 249 1.60 1.92 -24.74
C LYS A 249 1.26 3.21 -23.98
N ILE A 250 0.36 3.13 -23.00
CA ILE A 250 -0.05 4.29 -22.20
C ILE A 250 1.12 4.88 -21.42
N ILE A 251 1.97 4.05 -20.80
CA ILE A 251 3.10 4.53 -20.00
C ILE A 251 4.20 5.14 -20.88
N LEU A 252 4.51 4.50 -22.02
CA LEU A 252 5.58 4.97 -22.92
C LEU A 252 5.15 6.18 -23.77
N GLU A 253 3.91 6.20 -24.25
CA GLU A 253 3.37 7.25 -25.13
C GLU A 253 2.68 8.39 -24.36
N ALA A 254 2.71 8.39 -23.03
CA ALA A 254 2.13 9.43 -22.18
C ALA A 254 2.63 10.83 -22.58
N ASN A 255 1.88 11.46 -23.48
CA ASN A 255 1.84 12.89 -23.73
C ASN A 255 0.53 13.36 -23.09
N PHE A 256 0.66 14.20 -22.06
CA PHE A 256 -0.33 14.34 -20.97
C PHE A 256 -1.75 14.72 -21.42
N GLU A 257 -1.89 15.36 -22.58
CA GLU A 257 -3.16 15.88 -23.08
C GLU A 257 -4.16 14.80 -23.56
N LYS A 258 -3.71 13.57 -23.88
CA LYS A 258 -4.61 12.48 -24.36
C LYS A 258 -5.07 11.48 -23.29
N LEU A 259 -4.55 11.57 -22.06
CA LEU A 259 -4.74 10.54 -21.03
C LEU A 259 -6.15 10.57 -20.39
N GLN A 260 -6.81 11.72 -20.34
CA GLN A 260 -8.11 11.89 -19.65
C GLN A 260 -9.23 10.99 -20.22
N ASN A 261 -9.23 10.72 -21.53
CA ASN A 261 -10.23 9.85 -22.14
C ASN A 261 -9.95 8.36 -21.90
N ILE A 262 -8.70 7.96 -21.71
CA ILE A 262 -8.30 6.55 -21.53
C ILE A 262 -8.61 6.06 -20.11
N ILE A 263 -8.51 6.95 -19.11
CA ILE A 263 -8.77 6.63 -17.69
C ILE A 263 -10.23 6.23 -17.47
N LYS A 264 -11.16 6.88 -18.16
CA LYS A 264 -12.61 6.61 -18.06
C LYS A 264 -13.03 5.30 -18.73
N ILE A 265 -12.28 4.82 -19.73
CA ILE A 265 -12.70 3.69 -20.60
C ILE A 265 -12.21 2.33 -20.07
N ASN A 266 -11.19 2.28 -19.21
CA ASN A 266 -10.56 1.03 -18.75
C ASN A 266 -10.80 0.72 -17.27
N VAL A 267 -12.05 0.85 -16.82
CA VAL A 267 -12.42 0.63 -15.41
C VAL A 267 -13.13 -0.71 -15.25
N PHE A 268 -12.67 -1.50 -14.29
CA PHE A 268 -13.28 -2.74 -13.86
C PHE A 268 -13.73 -2.62 -12.40
N LYS A 269 -14.93 -3.10 -12.07
CA LYS A 269 -15.47 -3.04 -10.70
C LYS A 269 -15.24 -4.37 -9.98
N PHE A 270 -14.60 -4.33 -8.81
CA PHE A 270 -14.58 -5.45 -7.88
C PHE A 270 -15.61 -5.26 -6.77
N THR A 271 -16.34 -6.32 -6.47
CA THR A 271 -17.24 -6.34 -5.32
C THR A 271 -16.52 -6.90 -4.11
N LYS A 272 -15.62 -6.12 -3.50
CA LYS A 272 -15.20 -6.33 -2.11
C LYS A 272 -16.11 -5.46 -1.25
N LYS A 273 -17.07 -6.08 -0.55
CA LYS A 273 -17.93 -5.35 0.40
C LYS A 273 -17.09 -5.02 1.62
N TYR A 274 -16.91 -3.73 1.90
CA TYR A 274 -16.27 -3.30 3.13
C TYR A 274 -17.33 -3.08 4.20
N PHE A 275 -17.28 -3.89 5.25
CA PHE A 275 -18.04 -3.60 6.46
C PHE A 275 -17.32 -2.51 7.25
N ARG A 276 -17.98 -1.36 7.41
CA ARG A 276 -17.61 -0.40 8.47
C ARG A 276 -17.46 -1.16 9.78
N LEU A 277 -16.30 -1.05 10.41
CA LEU A 277 -16.02 -1.42 11.80
C LEU A 277 -16.84 -0.58 12.83
N LYS A 278 -18.02 -0.06 12.48
CA LYS A 278 -18.98 0.47 13.46
C LYS A 278 -19.39 -0.61 14.47
N ASN A 279 -19.49 -1.87 14.02
CA ASN A 279 -19.77 -3.00 14.90
C ASN A 279 -18.58 -3.34 15.82
N SER A 280 -17.33 -3.13 15.40
CA SER A 280 -16.17 -3.31 16.29
C SER A 280 -16.16 -2.27 17.40
N ARG A 281 -16.49 -1.00 17.15
CA ARG A 281 -16.65 -0.02 18.23
C ARG A 281 -17.74 -0.41 19.23
N GLN A 282 -18.89 -0.92 18.78
CA GLN A 282 -19.90 -1.43 19.70
C GLN A 282 -19.41 -2.68 20.44
N HIS A 283 -18.73 -3.59 19.76
CA HIS A 283 -18.24 -4.85 20.34
C HIS A 283 -17.10 -4.61 21.35
N THR A 284 -16.08 -3.83 21.00
CA THR A 284 -14.98 -3.43 21.87
C THR A 284 -15.47 -2.58 23.04
N LYS A 285 -16.44 -1.68 22.83
CA LYS A 285 -17.07 -0.92 23.92
C LYS A 285 -17.90 -1.82 24.83
N HIS A 286 -18.62 -2.81 24.29
CA HIS A 286 -19.33 -3.83 25.06
C HIS A 286 -18.37 -4.74 25.85
N ILE A 287 -17.25 -5.15 25.25
CA ILE A 287 -16.21 -5.96 25.89
C ILE A 287 -15.55 -5.16 27.02
N LEU A 288 -15.14 -3.92 26.78
CA LEU A 288 -14.56 -3.04 27.80
C LEU A 288 -15.55 -2.72 28.93
N GLN A 289 -16.83 -2.51 28.61
CA GLN A 289 -17.89 -2.34 29.62
C GLN A 289 -18.12 -3.62 30.42
N GLY A 290 -18.07 -4.79 29.78
CA GLY A 290 -18.15 -6.10 30.44
C GLY A 290 -16.98 -6.32 31.39
N LEU A 291 -15.76 -6.13 30.93
CA LEU A 291 -14.53 -6.27 31.72
C LEU A 291 -14.52 -5.31 32.92
N ASN A 292 -14.88 -4.03 32.73
CA ASN A 292 -14.95 -3.07 33.83
C ASN A 292 -16.02 -3.42 34.87
N LYS A 293 -17.14 -4.03 34.45
CA LYS A 293 -18.17 -4.51 35.37
C LYS A 293 -17.68 -5.71 36.18
N THR A 294 -17.00 -6.65 35.52
CA THR A 294 -16.40 -7.83 36.17
C THR A 294 -15.33 -7.43 37.18
N VAL A 295 -14.43 -6.50 36.83
CA VAL A 295 -13.42 -5.98 37.76
C VAL A 295 -14.07 -5.35 38.98
N LYS A 296 -15.09 -4.48 38.80
CA LYS A 296 -15.81 -3.88 39.94
C LYS A 296 -16.49 -4.92 40.84
N GLN A 297 -17.08 -5.96 40.26
CA GLN A 297 -17.72 -7.03 41.03
C GLN A 297 -16.70 -7.84 41.84
N ILE A 298 -15.55 -8.14 41.25
CA ILE A 298 -14.45 -8.82 41.93
C ILE A 298 -13.92 -7.95 43.08
N THR A 299 -13.65 -6.65 42.84
CA THR A 299 -13.18 -5.73 43.89
C THR A 299 -14.19 -5.61 45.04
N GLN A 300 -15.49 -5.53 44.75
CA GLN A 300 -16.53 -5.46 45.78
C GLN A 300 -16.65 -6.75 46.60
N GLN A 301 -16.39 -7.93 46.01
CA GLN A 301 -16.38 -9.19 46.75
C GLN A 301 -15.20 -9.27 47.73
N PHE A 302 -14.04 -8.71 47.33
CA PHE A 302 -12.85 -8.62 48.20
C PHE A 302 -12.99 -7.57 49.32
N ASP A 303 -13.74 -6.48 49.10
CA ASP A 303 -14.00 -5.47 50.14
C ASP A 303 -15.04 -5.89 51.18
N THR A 304 -15.85 -6.93 50.92
CA THR A 304 -16.86 -7.47 51.86
C THR A 304 -16.39 -8.68 52.66
N SER A 305 -15.11 -9.04 52.56
CA SER A 305 -14.50 -10.19 53.26
C SER A 305 -13.63 -9.82 54.47
N GLU A 306 -13.70 -8.56 54.95
CA GLU A 306 -13.31 -8.15 56.30
C GLU A 306 -14.51 -8.18 57.27
#